data_AF-A0A2Z7ATL7-F1
#
_entry.id   AF-A0A2Z7ATL7-F1
#
_cell.length_a   1.000
_cell.length_b   1.000
_cell.length_c   1.000
_cell.angle_alpha   90.00
_cell.angle_beta   90.00
_cell.angle_gamma   90.00
#
_symmetry.space_group_name_H-M   'P 1'
#
loop_
_entity.id
_entity.type
_entity.pdbx_description
1 polymer ?
#
loop_
_entity_poly.entity_id
_entity_poly.type
_entity_poly.pdbx_seq_one_letter_code
_entity_poly.pdbx_strand_id
1 'polypeptide(L)'
;MIGTDEEEEEICAPLSKALHEKEERTKGGLTRNQFFLISFICSFAYYVFPGYLFPKLTSVSWLCWIFTSSVLVQQLGSGLHGLGIGALGFDWSSISSYLGSPLASPWFATANIAVGYFLCMYVITPVMYWLDVYKAKTFPIFSDDLFTSTGQKYNISAIIDSNFHIDLQAYEREGHLYLSTFFAMTYAFSFACLTATIVHVLLFHGRDLWLLSKSAIKEKKMDVHTKLMQKYKQVPEWWFLSILLANILVTILICHYNNDQLQLPWWGVLLACVIAFSFTLPVGVITATTNQTPGLNVITEYIIGFLYPGYPVANMCFKVYGYISMKQALTFLQDLKLGHYMKIPPRTMFMAQVFGTLISAVVHLGTAWWLMDTVPDICDRTALPSGSPWTCPSDHVFYDASVIWGLIGPRRIFGDLGYYSAVNWSFLLGAVAPLLVWFAHKTFPNQQWIRHISVPVLLVSIINMPPATSVNYNSWILIGFASGFVAFKYYRDLWSRHNYVLSGALDAGLAFMGVFLYLFLGMEHIKLDWWGSETDGCSLASCPSAQGIVVKGCPVV
;
A
#
# COMPACT_ATOMS: atom_id res chain seq x y z
N MET A 1 15.07 22.11 -16.91
CA MET A 1 14.55 21.45 -15.68
C MET A 1 14.19 22.54 -14.67
N ILE A 2 13.20 23.37 -14.99
CA ILE A 2 12.63 24.42 -14.10
C ILE A 2 11.10 24.22 -14.07
N GLY A 3 10.65 22.96 -14.15
CA GLY A 3 9.23 22.63 -14.30
C GLY A 3 8.82 21.40 -13.49
N THR A 4 9.62 21.01 -12.50
CA THR A 4 9.39 19.82 -11.65
C THR A 4 9.13 20.17 -10.19
N ASP A 5 9.09 21.46 -9.84
CA ASP A 5 8.88 21.92 -8.46
C ASP A 5 7.40 22.16 -8.11
N GLU A 6 6.47 22.04 -9.07
CA GLU A 6 5.03 22.26 -8.89
C GLU A 6 4.18 20.97 -8.79
N GLU A 7 4.78 19.78 -8.94
CA GLU A 7 4.02 18.50 -9.00
C GLU A 7 3.90 17.75 -7.65
N GLU A 8 4.54 18.21 -6.57
CA GLU A 8 4.59 17.48 -5.28
C GLU A 8 3.51 17.87 -4.24
N GLU A 9 2.46 18.62 -4.62
CA GLU A 9 1.55 19.28 -3.66
C GLU A 9 0.08 18.88 -3.85
N GLU A 10 -0.22 17.59 -3.94
CA GLU A 10 -1.24 17.17 -4.91
C GLU A 10 -2.72 17.12 -4.43
N ILE A 11 -3.03 17.39 -3.16
CA ILE A 11 -4.43 17.49 -2.68
C ILE A 11 -4.63 18.68 -1.72
N CYS A 12 -3.79 18.81 -0.69
CA CYS A 12 -3.98 19.83 0.36
C CYS A 12 -3.68 21.27 -0.11
N ALA A 13 -2.68 21.49 -0.97
CA ALA A 13 -2.37 22.83 -1.45
C ALA A 13 -3.38 23.37 -2.46
N PRO A 14 -3.84 22.60 -3.47
CA PRO A 14 -4.92 23.00 -4.35
C PRO A 14 -6.22 23.26 -3.60
N LEU A 15 -6.53 22.44 -2.58
CA LEU A 15 -7.70 22.61 -1.71
C LEU A 15 -7.57 23.87 -0.84
N SER A 16 -6.45 24.07 -0.16
CA SER A 16 -6.20 25.26 0.66
C SER A 16 -6.15 26.52 -0.20
N LYS A 17 -5.56 26.44 -1.40
CA LYS A 17 -5.51 27.54 -2.38
C LYS A 17 -6.89 27.81 -2.95
N ALA A 18 -7.70 26.79 -3.24
CA ALA A 18 -9.10 26.99 -3.60
C ALA A 18 -9.85 27.70 -2.45
N LEU A 19 -9.79 27.17 -1.23
CA LEU A 19 -10.56 27.67 -0.08
C LEU A 19 -10.13 29.05 0.41
N HIS A 20 -8.85 29.41 0.33
CA HIS A 20 -8.31 30.65 0.87
C HIS A 20 -7.99 31.73 -0.17
N GLU A 21 -7.78 31.40 -1.45
CA GLU A 21 -7.50 32.38 -2.48
C GLU A 21 -8.82 32.94 -3.05
N LYS A 22 -8.99 34.27 -2.97
CA LYS A 22 -10.16 34.93 -3.56
C LYS A 22 -10.01 34.97 -5.08
N GLU A 23 -10.63 34.02 -5.75
CA GLU A 23 -10.67 33.95 -7.21
C GLU A 23 -11.83 34.83 -7.75
N GLU A 24 -11.51 35.76 -8.65
CA GLU A 24 -12.54 36.52 -9.37
C GLU A 24 -13.23 35.62 -10.40
N ARG A 25 -14.56 35.63 -10.38
CA ARG A 25 -15.38 34.78 -11.25
C ARG A 25 -15.27 35.25 -12.71
N THR A 26 -14.61 34.46 -13.55
CA THR A 26 -14.67 34.62 -15.01
C THR A 26 -16.11 34.47 -15.52
N LYS A 27 -16.56 35.39 -16.40
CA LYS A 27 -17.91 35.33 -17.00
C LYS A 27 -18.13 33.98 -17.71
N GLY A 28 -19.14 33.23 -17.26
CA GLY A 28 -19.50 31.91 -17.82
C GLY A 28 -18.80 30.70 -17.19
N GLY A 29 -17.88 30.88 -16.24
CA GLY A 29 -17.19 29.78 -15.55
C GLY A 29 -17.58 29.62 -14.06
N LEU A 30 -17.26 28.45 -13.51
CA LEU A 30 -17.29 28.19 -12.06
C LEU A 30 -15.97 28.63 -11.42
N THR A 31 -16.01 29.07 -10.16
CA THR A 31 -14.80 29.24 -9.35
C THR A 31 -14.32 27.88 -8.84
N ARG A 32 -13.03 27.76 -8.47
CA ARG A 32 -12.48 26.50 -7.92
C ARG A 32 -13.25 26.03 -6.67
N ASN A 33 -13.68 26.96 -5.82
CA ASN A 33 -14.52 26.65 -4.65
C ASN A 33 -15.92 26.15 -5.00
N GLN A 34 -16.58 26.78 -6.00
CA GLN A 34 -17.89 26.31 -6.45
C GLN A 34 -17.79 24.91 -7.05
N PHE A 35 -16.76 24.68 -7.86
CA PHE A 35 -16.48 23.36 -8.43
C PHE A 35 -16.20 22.31 -7.34
N PHE A 36 -15.40 22.66 -6.33
CA PHE A 36 -15.13 21.79 -5.18
C PHE A 36 -16.43 21.40 -4.47
N LEU A 37 -17.28 22.37 -4.10
CA LEU A 37 -18.53 22.10 -3.39
C LEU A 37 -19.51 21.25 -4.19
N ILE A 38 -19.64 21.51 -5.50
CA ILE A 38 -20.49 20.70 -6.38
C ILE A 38 -19.96 19.26 -6.44
N SER A 39 -18.66 19.10 -6.70
CA SER A 39 -18.03 17.79 -6.80
C SER A 39 -18.09 17.02 -5.48
N PHE A 40 -17.94 17.71 -4.36
CA PHE A 40 -18.07 17.15 -3.01
C PHE A 40 -19.48 16.62 -2.74
N ILE A 41 -20.52 17.41 -3.04
CA ILE A 41 -21.92 17.00 -2.87
C ILE A 41 -22.24 15.81 -3.78
N CYS A 42 -21.77 15.84 -5.04
CA CYS A 42 -21.95 14.73 -5.96
C CYS A 42 -21.27 13.45 -5.47
N SER A 43 -20.04 13.54 -4.96
CA SER A 43 -19.30 12.41 -4.39
C SER A 43 -20.01 11.84 -3.16
N PHE A 44 -20.41 12.72 -2.23
CA PHE A 44 -21.15 12.37 -1.03
C PHE A 44 -22.46 11.63 -1.37
N ALA A 45 -23.26 12.17 -2.30
CA ALA A 45 -24.50 11.55 -2.72
C ALA A 45 -24.28 10.24 -3.49
N TYR A 46 -23.24 10.17 -4.33
CA TYR A 46 -22.92 8.98 -5.11
C TYR A 46 -22.47 7.81 -4.22
N TYR A 47 -21.70 8.06 -3.16
CA TYR A 47 -21.16 6.99 -2.33
C TYR A 47 -22.23 6.17 -1.57
N VAL A 48 -23.45 6.70 -1.40
CA VAL A 48 -24.61 5.95 -0.90
C VAL A 48 -24.85 4.67 -1.71
N PHE A 49 -24.60 4.72 -3.02
CA PHE A 49 -24.80 3.58 -3.91
C PHE A 49 -23.78 2.46 -3.61
N PRO A 50 -22.48 2.59 -3.88
CA PRO A 50 -21.53 1.51 -3.62
C PRO A 50 -21.37 1.19 -2.13
N GLY A 51 -21.55 2.18 -1.24
CA GLY A 51 -21.35 1.99 0.20
C GLY A 51 -22.50 1.29 0.92
N TYR A 52 -23.70 1.23 0.33
CA TYR A 52 -24.87 0.64 0.99
C TYR A 52 -25.89 0.01 0.03
N LEU A 53 -26.39 0.74 -0.97
CA LEU A 53 -27.49 0.25 -1.81
C LEU A 53 -27.05 -0.81 -2.84
N PHE A 54 -25.89 -0.63 -3.47
CA PHE A 54 -25.33 -1.48 -4.50
C PHE A 54 -23.82 -1.75 -4.27
N PRO A 55 -23.45 -2.53 -3.23
CA PRO A 55 -22.07 -3.00 -3.04
C PRO A 55 -21.44 -3.63 -4.29
N LYS A 56 -22.23 -4.21 -5.19
CA LYS A 56 -21.79 -4.73 -6.49
C LYS A 56 -21.00 -3.73 -7.36
N LEU A 57 -21.21 -2.42 -7.18
CA LEU A 57 -20.44 -1.39 -7.89
C LEU A 57 -18.96 -1.36 -7.51
N THR A 58 -18.58 -1.96 -6.37
CA THR A 58 -17.18 -2.10 -5.95
C THR A 58 -16.39 -3.07 -6.81
N SER A 59 -17.03 -4.13 -7.33
CA SER A 59 -16.39 -5.12 -8.21
C SER A 59 -17.32 -5.64 -9.30
N VAL A 60 -17.35 -4.98 -10.46
CA VAL A 60 -18.13 -5.45 -11.61
C VAL A 60 -17.30 -6.42 -12.44
N SER A 61 -17.41 -7.70 -12.12
CA SER A 61 -16.76 -8.81 -12.83
C SER A 61 -17.68 -9.44 -13.89
N TRP A 62 -17.84 -8.76 -15.04
CA TRP A 62 -18.80 -9.13 -16.09
C TRP A 62 -18.60 -10.56 -16.64
N LEU A 63 -17.36 -11.06 -16.70
CA LEU A 63 -17.07 -12.42 -17.15
C LEU A 63 -17.73 -13.50 -16.27
N CYS A 64 -17.83 -13.26 -14.97
CA CYS A 64 -18.48 -14.19 -14.04
C CYS A 64 -20.00 -14.24 -14.23
N TRP A 65 -20.62 -13.17 -14.73
CA TRP A 65 -22.07 -13.15 -15.00
C TRP A 65 -22.43 -13.97 -16.25
N ILE A 66 -21.52 -14.01 -17.23
CA ILE A 66 -21.73 -14.78 -18.46
C ILE A 66 -21.48 -16.28 -18.20
N PHE A 67 -20.43 -16.61 -17.43
CA PHE A 67 -20.00 -17.99 -17.20
C PHE A 67 -20.00 -18.36 -15.72
N THR A 68 -21.17 -18.70 -15.20
CA THR A 68 -21.39 -18.99 -13.78
C THR A 68 -20.94 -20.38 -13.32
N SER A 69 -20.64 -21.30 -14.25
CA SER A 69 -20.30 -22.70 -13.91
C SER A 69 -18.82 -23.07 -14.09
N SER A 70 -18.02 -22.22 -14.72
CA SER A 70 -16.62 -22.53 -15.03
C SER A 70 -15.66 -21.93 -14.01
N VAL A 71 -14.93 -22.80 -13.29
CA VAL A 71 -13.88 -22.41 -12.33
C VAL A 71 -12.82 -21.54 -13.02
N LEU A 72 -12.37 -21.95 -14.21
CA LEU A 72 -11.33 -21.23 -14.95
C LEU A 72 -11.78 -19.81 -15.32
N VAL A 73 -13.01 -19.65 -15.81
CA VAL A 73 -13.50 -18.32 -16.22
C VAL A 73 -13.69 -17.41 -15.00
N GLN A 74 -14.13 -17.96 -13.87
CA GLN A 74 -14.24 -17.19 -12.63
C GLN A 74 -12.87 -16.81 -12.05
N GLN A 75 -11.88 -17.71 -12.09
CA GLN A 75 -10.50 -17.39 -11.71
C GLN A 75 -9.90 -16.28 -12.59
N LEU A 76 -10.20 -16.29 -13.89
CA LEU A 76 -9.73 -15.23 -14.80
C LEU A 76 -10.49 -13.92 -14.61
N GLY A 77 -11.80 -13.97 -14.39
CA GLY A 77 -12.69 -12.81 -14.41
C GLY A 77 -12.92 -12.12 -13.08
N SER A 78 -12.77 -12.83 -11.95
CA SER A 78 -13.04 -12.29 -10.61
C SER A 78 -12.08 -11.16 -10.26
N GLY A 79 -12.64 -10.00 -9.93
CA GLY A 79 -11.93 -8.81 -9.50
C GLY A 79 -11.37 -8.92 -8.08
N LEU A 80 -12.07 -9.63 -7.19
CA LEU A 80 -11.70 -9.77 -5.78
C LEU A 80 -10.83 -10.98 -5.48
N HIS A 81 -11.08 -12.11 -6.14
CA HIS A 81 -10.48 -13.42 -5.82
C HIS A 81 -9.76 -14.05 -7.01
N GLY A 82 -9.59 -13.32 -8.12
CA GLY A 82 -8.98 -13.83 -9.34
C GLY A 82 -8.07 -12.82 -10.02
N LEU A 83 -7.81 -13.04 -11.31
CA LEU A 83 -6.96 -12.18 -12.13
C LEU A 83 -7.64 -10.85 -12.52
N GLY A 84 -8.97 -10.78 -12.46
CA GLY A 84 -9.75 -9.58 -12.75
C GLY A 84 -9.76 -9.14 -14.21
N ILE A 85 -9.66 -10.04 -15.18
CA ILE A 85 -9.68 -9.65 -16.60
C ILE A 85 -11.00 -8.93 -16.91
N GLY A 86 -10.91 -7.62 -17.11
CA GLY A 86 -12.07 -6.76 -17.37
C GLY A 86 -12.94 -6.45 -16.15
N ALA A 87 -12.49 -6.76 -14.93
CA ALA A 87 -13.17 -6.34 -13.70
C ALA A 87 -12.88 -4.86 -13.41
N LEU A 88 -13.94 -4.08 -13.16
CA LEU A 88 -13.87 -2.65 -12.87
C LEU A 88 -14.76 -2.29 -11.66
N GLY A 89 -14.25 -1.43 -10.81
CA GLY A 89 -14.94 -0.80 -9.70
C GLY A 89 -15.33 0.61 -10.09
N PHE A 90 -16.59 0.97 -9.82
CA PHE A 90 -17.16 2.28 -10.14
C PHE A 90 -17.24 3.19 -8.91
N ASP A 91 -16.67 2.78 -7.78
CA ASP A 91 -16.65 3.50 -6.53
C ASP A 91 -15.28 4.15 -6.26
N TRP A 92 -15.31 5.37 -5.73
CA TRP A 92 -14.08 6.09 -5.43
C TRP A 92 -13.24 5.38 -4.35
N SER A 93 -13.87 4.68 -3.41
CA SER A 93 -13.18 3.87 -2.39
C SER A 93 -12.33 2.75 -2.98
N SER A 94 -12.85 1.94 -3.90
CA SER A 94 -12.03 0.89 -4.52
C SER A 94 -10.96 1.46 -5.43
N ILE A 95 -11.21 2.61 -6.06
CA ILE A 95 -10.23 3.30 -6.91
C ILE A 95 -9.06 3.85 -6.08
N SER A 96 -9.30 4.56 -4.96
CA SER A 96 -8.24 5.30 -4.25
C SER A 96 -7.64 4.61 -3.03
N SER A 97 -8.25 3.54 -2.51
CA SER A 97 -7.91 2.92 -1.22
C SER A 97 -6.45 2.46 -1.04
N TYR A 98 -5.82 1.90 -2.08
CA TYR A 98 -4.51 1.24 -1.93
C TYR A 98 -3.34 1.96 -2.60
N LEU A 99 -3.58 2.64 -3.71
CA LEU A 99 -2.55 3.37 -4.47
C LEU A 99 -2.66 4.90 -4.31
N GLY A 100 -3.57 5.36 -3.44
CA GLY A 100 -3.93 6.78 -3.35
C GLY A 100 -4.70 7.26 -4.57
N SER A 101 -4.86 8.58 -4.71
CA SER A 101 -5.62 9.15 -5.81
C SER A 101 -4.90 8.97 -7.17
N PRO A 102 -5.54 8.34 -8.17
CA PRO A 102 -4.98 8.26 -9.53
C PRO A 102 -4.93 9.60 -10.25
N LEU A 103 -5.69 10.60 -9.77
CA LEU A 103 -5.69 11.96 -10.33
C LEU A 103 -4.44 12.73 -9.90
N ALA A 104 -3.85 12.35 -8.77
CA ALA A 104 -2.59 12.90 -8.30
C ALA A 104 -1.42 12.27 -9.08
N SER A 105 -1.31 10.95 -9.12
CA SER A 105 -0.14 10.29 -9.72
C SER A 105 0.18 10.74 -11.16
N PRO A 106 1.43 11.15 -11.46
CA PRO A 106 1.82 11.57 -12.80
C PRO A 106 1.73 10.41 -13.79
N TRP A 107 1.38 10.70 -15.05
CA TRP A 107 1.08 9.68 -16.06
C TRP A 107 2.21 8.66 -16.26
N PHE A 108 3.48 9.10 -16.24
CA PHE A 108 4.60 8.16 -16.41
C PHE A 108 4.68 7.15 -15.26
N ALA A 109 4.39 7.57 -14.02
CA ALA A 109 4.38 6.67 -12.86
C ALA A 109 3.21 5.68 -12.96
N THR A 110 2.02 6.17 -13.33
CA THR A 110 0.84 5.35 -13.61
C THR A 110 1.11 4.31 -14.70
N ALA A 111 1.80 4.68 -15.78
CA ALA A 111 2.18 3.76 -16.84
C ALA A 111 3.20 2.69 -16.36
N ASN A 112 4.18 3.06 -15.52
CA ASN A 112 5.10 2.10 -14.92
C ASN A 112 4.36 1.12 -14.00
N ILE A 113 3.47 1.60 -13.12
CA ILE A 113 2.64 0.73 -12.28
C ILE A 113 1.81 -0.21 -13.13
N ALA A 114 1.17 0.30 -14.18
CA ALA A 114 0.36 -0.52 -15.08
C ALA A 114 1.21 -1.64 -15.67
N VAL A 115 2.35 -1.34 -16.29
CA VAL A 115 3.22 -2.36 -16.89
C VAL A 115 3.68 -3.39 -15.86
N GLY A 116 4.05 -2.97 -14.65
CA GLY A 116 4.45 -3.87 -13.57
C GLY A 116 3.32 -4.80 -13.12
N TYR A 117 2.12 -4.24 -12.96
CA TYR A 117 0.91 -4.97 -12.64
C TYR A 117 0.53 -5.95 -13.75
N PHE A 118 0.52 -5.53 -15.02
CA PHE A 118 0.21 -6.41 -16.15
C PHE A 118 1.22 -7.56 -16.25
N LEU A 119 2.51 -7.27 -16.05
CA LEU A 119 3.57 -8.28 -16.04
C LEU A 119 3.36 -9.31 -14.94
N CYS A 120 3.09 -8.89 -13.70
CA CYS A 120 2.89 -9.87 -12.64
C CYS A 120 1.55 -10.61 -12.78
N MET A 121 0.46 -9.87 -12.91
CA MET A 121 -0.89 -10.42 -12.80
C MET A 121 -1.31 -11.25 -14.02
N TYR A 122 -0.93 -10.82 -15.22
CA TYR A 122 -1.38 -11.48 -16.46
C TYR A 122 -0.29 -12.24 -17.20
N VAL A 123 0.98 -12.17 -16.78
CA VAL A 123 2.07 -12.95 -17.37
C VAL A 123 2.68 -13.90 -16.35
N ILE A 124 3.31 -13.38 -15.29
CA ILE A 124 4.09 -14.21 -14.36
C ILE A 124 3.19 -15.15 -13.54
N THR A 125 2.15 -14.64 -12.88
CA THR A 125 1.24 -15.44 -12.06
C THR A 125 0.57 -16.55 -12.88
N PRO A 126 -0.01 -16.27 -14.06
CA PRO A 126 -0.43 -17.27 -15.02
C PRO A 126 0.61 -18.33 -15.34
N VAL A 127 1.79 -17.93 -15.81
CA VAL A 127 2.84 -18.86 -16.23
C VAL A 127 3.23 -19.78 -15.09
N MET A 128 3.40 -19.24 -13.88
CA MET A 128 3.74 -20.03 -12.69
C MET A 128 2.60 -20.98 -12.29
N TYR A 129 1.35 -20.53 -12.36
CA TYR A 129 0.19 -21.32 -11.98
C TYR A 129 -0.06 -22.50 -12.94
N TRP A 130 -0.07 -22.25 -14.24
CA TRP A 130 -0.34 -23.30 -15.23
C TRP A 130 0.82 -24.28 -15.42
N LEU A 131 2.07 -23.84 -15.21
CA LEU A 131 3.25 -24.72 -15.12
C LEU A 131 3.34 -25.48 -13.78
N ASP A 132 2.39 -25.25 -12.87
CA ASP A 132 2.30 -25.88 -11.55
C ASP A 132 3.57 -25.72 -10.69
N VAL A 133 4.25 -24.57 -10.84
CA VAL A 133 5.43 -24.26 -10.04
C VAL A 133 5.00 -24.09 -8.59
N TYR A 134 5.69 -24.76 -7.67
CA TYR A 134 5.31 -24.82 -6.24
C TYR A 134 3.96 -25.48 -5.93
N LYS A 135 3.48 -26.43 -6.76
CA LYS A 135 2.14 -27.04 -6.61
C LYS A 135 1.02 -26.00 -6.65
N ALA A 136 1.20 -24.97 -7.48
CA ALA A 136 0.31 -23.83 -7.59
C ALA A 136 -1.18 -24.21 -7.73
N LYS A 137 -1.49 -25.28 -8.48
CA LYS A 137 -2.88 -25.69 -8.77
C LYS A 137 -3.62 -26.22 -7.55
N THR A 138 -2.90 -26.62 -6.51
CA THR A 138 -3.47 -27.09 -5.24
C THR A 138 -4.13 -25.97 -4.44
N PHE A 139 -3.79 -24.72 -4.74
CA PHE A 139 -4.23 -23.53 -4.02
C PHE A 139 -5.06 -22.61 -4.94
N PRO A 140 -5.84 -21.68 -4.38
CA PRO A 140 -6.46 -20.61 -5.16
C PRO A 140 -5.38 -19.77 -5.86
N ILE A 141 -5.65 -19.29 -7.08
CA ILE A 141 -4.69 -18.48 -7.85
C ILE A 141 -4.33 -17.17 -7.12
N PHE A 142 -5.33 -16.56 -6.47
CA PHE A 142 -5.24 -15.33 -5.71
C PHE A 142 -5.90 -15.52 -4.34
N SER A 143 -5.10 -15.47 -3.27
CA SER A 143 -5.58 -15.56 -1.89
C SER A 143 -4.52 -15.02 -0.93
N ASP A 144 -4.98 -14.38 0.14
CA ASP A 144 -4.20 -13.96 1.30
C ASP A 144 -4.05 -15.04 2.38
N ASP A 145 -4.77 -16.16 2.28
CA ASP A 145 -4.70 -17.26 3.24
C ASP A 145 -3.41 -18.08 3.10
N LEU A 146 -3.06 -18.80 4.18
CA LEU A 146 -1.97 -19.76 4.23
C LEU A 146 -2.49 -21.20 4.13
N PHE A 147 -1.76 -22.09 3.43
CA PHE A 147 -2.26 -23.42 3.09
C PHE A 147 -1.33 -24.57 3.53
N THR A 148 -1.92 -25.74 3.76
CA THR A 148 -1.22 -27.02 3.92
C THR A 148 -0.97 -27.67 2.56
N SER A 149 -0.16 -28.73 2.49
CA SER A 149 0.13 -29.43 1.23
C SER A 149 -1.10 -30.02 0.51
N THR A 150 -2.24 -30.14 1.19
CA THR A 150 -3.50 -30.66 0.66
C THR A 150 -4.49 -29.56 0.23
N GLY A 151 -4.07 -28.29 0.25
CA GLY A 151 -4.91 -27.16 -0.14
C GLY A 151 -5.91 -26.69 0.93
N GLN A 152 -5.85 -27.25 2.14
CA GLN A 152 -6.64 -26.78 3.28
C GLN A 152 -5.98 -25.57 3.93
N LYS A 153 -6.75 -24.74 4.64
CA LYS A 153 -6.21 -23.64 5.44
C LYS A 153 -5.23 -24.17 6.50
N TYR A 154 -4.11 -23.50 6.65
CA TYR A 154 -3.06 -23.88 7.61
C TYR A 154 -3.50 -23.57 9.04
N ASN A 155 -3.42 -24.56 9.93
CA ASN A 155 -3.82 -24.37 11.33
C ASN A 155 -2.67 -23.76 12.14
N ILE A 156 -2.64 -22.43 12.21
CA ILE A 156 -1.56 -21.69 12.86
C ILE A 156 -1.55 -21.92 14.38
N SER A 157 -2.72 -22.07 15.02
CA SER A 157 -2.78 -22.31 16.47
C SER A 157 -2.26 -23.69 16.89
N ALA A 158 -2.19 -24.65 15.96
CA ALA A 158 -1.63 -25.97 16.22
C ALA A 158 -0.09 -25.97 16.32
N ILE A 159 0.59 -24.98 15.75
CA ILE A 159 2.06 -24.89 15.72
C ILE A 159 2.63 -23.87 16.71
N ILE A 160 1.77 -23.27 17.54
CA ILE A 160 2.13 -22.25 18.53
C ILE A 160 2.04 -22.84 19.94
N ASP A 161 3.08 -22.64 20.75
CA ASP A 161 3.09 -23.00 22.17
C ASP A 161 2.36 -21.96 23.04
N SER A 162 2.22 -22.24 24.35
CA SER A 162 1.56 -21.31 25.29
C SER A 162 2.28 -19.96 25.47
N ASN A 163 3.52 -19.83 24.99
CA ASN A 163 4.34 -18.64 25.08
C ASN A 163 4.45 -17.91 23.73
N PHE A 164 3.59 -18.23 22.76
CA PHE A 164 3.61 -17.69 21.40
C PHE A 164 4.89 -17.99 20.60
N HIS A 165 5.61 -19.07 20.93
CA HIS A 165 6.72 -19.57 20.14
C HIS A 165 6.30 -20.71 19.22
N ILE A 166 7.16 -21.02 18.25
CA ILE A 166 6.97 -22.14 17.34
C ILE A 166 7.26 -23.48 18.03
N ASP A 167 6.28 -24.38 18.03
CA ASP A 167 6.48 -25.79 18.34
C ASP A 167 6.98 -26.52 17.08
N LEU A 168 8.27 -26.87 17.08
CA LEU A 168 8.92 -27.53 15.95
C LEU A 168 8.41 -28.95 15.72
N GLN A 169 8.01 -29.68 16.77
CA GLN A 169 7.48 -31.03 16.62
C GLN A 169 6.08 -31.00 16.01
N ALA A 170 5.25 -30.02 16.42
CA ALA A 170 3.95 -29.80 15.82
C ALA A 170 4.10 -29.36 14.35
N TYR A 171 5.03 -28.45 14.06
CA TYR A 171 5.33 -28.01 12.70
C TYR A 171 5.78 -29.15 11.79
N GLU A 172 6.64 -30.07 12.27
CA GLU A 172 7.06 -31.25 11.51
C GLU A 172 5.90 -32.21 11.19
N ARG A 173 4.89 -32.28 12.08
CA ARG A 173 3.69 -33.11 11.87
C ARG A 173 2.68 -32.48 10.90
N GLU A 174 2.43 -31.18 11.03
CA GLU A 174 1.55 -30.41 10.14
C GLU A 174 2.17 -30.23 8.74
N GLY A 175 3.50 -30.14 8.68
CA GLY A 175 4.27 -30.00 7.46
C GLY A 175 4.46 -28.55 7.01
N HIS A 176 5.11 -28.40 5.86
CA HIS A 176 5.45 -27.08 5.31
C HIS A 176 4.22 -26.22 5.02
N LEU A 177 4.40 -24.92 5.21
CA LEU A 177 3.42 -23.89 4.88
C LEU A 177 3.54 -23.53 3.39
N TYR A 178 2.40 -23.49 2.71
CA TYR A 178 2.29 -23.13 1.30
C TYR A 178 1.53 -21.80 1.14
N LEU A 179 1.95 -21.04 0.15
CA LEU A 179 1.37 -19.76 -0.25
C LEU A 179 0.64 -19.91 -1.58
N SER A 180 -0.38 -19.08 -1.80
CA SER A 180 -0.97 -18.92 -3.13
C SER A 180 0.09 -18.45 -4.14
N THR A 181 -0.12 -18.76 -5.42
CA THR A 181 0.86 -18.42 -6.47
C THR A 181 1.08 -16.91 -6.54
N PHE A 182 -0.02 -16.15 -6.50
CA PHE A 182 0.05 -14.70 -6.49
C PHE A 182 0.81 -14.16 -5.27
N PHE A 183 0.52 -14.67 -4.06
CA PHE A 183 1.15 -14.16 -2.84
C PHE A 183 2.67 -14.44 -2.81
N ALA A 184 3.10 -15.61 -3.29
CA ALA A 184 4.53 -15.90 -3.46
C ALA A 184 5.21 -14.94 -4.46
N MET A 185 4.51 -14.55 -5.54
CA MET A 185 5.02 -13.60 -6.54
C MET A 185 5.05 -12.16 -6.02
N THR A 186 4.11 -11.75 -5.18
CA THR A 186 4.18 -10.46 -4.47
C THR A 186 5.47 -10.35 -3.64
N TYR A 187 5.85 -11.40 -2.91
CA TYR A 187 7.11 -11.38 -2.16
C TYR A 187 8.33 -11.33 -3.07
N ALA A 188 8.32 -12.04 -4.19
CA ALA A 188 9.37 -11.97 -5.20
C ALA A 188 9.57 -10.54 -5.73
N PHE A 189 8.48 -9.87 -6.11
CA PHE A 189 8.51 -8.47 -6.55
C PHE A 189 8.98 -7.53 -5.45
N SER A 190 8.55 -7.77 -4.21
CA SER A 190 8.98 -6.98 -3.05
C SER A 190 10.49 -7.06 -2.83
N PHE A 191 11.09 -8.26 -2.91
CA PHE A 191 12.54 -8.44 -2.81
C PHE A 191 13.29 -7.73 -3.95
N ALA A 192 12.79 -7.87 -5.18
CA ALA A 192 13.37 -7.19 -6.34
C ALA A 192 13.27 -5.66 -6.21
N CYS A 193 12.14 -5.15 -5.72
CA CYS A 193 11.92 -3.71 -5.54
C CYS A 193 12.95 -3.09 -4.60
N LEU A 194 13.28 -3.74 -3.49
CA LEU A 194 14.19 -3.20 -2.48
C LEU A 194 15.60 -2.93 -3.03
N THR A 195 16.15 -3.92 -3.72
CA THR A 195 17.47 -3.80 -4.36
C THR A 195 17.42 -2.88 -5.57
N ALA A 196 16.34 -2.91 -6.34
CA ALA A 196 16.12 -1.99 -7.45
C ALA A 196 16.09 -0.54 -6.99
N THR A 197 15.43 -0.22 -5.88
CA THR A 197 15.37 1.13 -5.30
C THR A 197 16.76 1.67 -5.02
N ILE A 198 17.61 0.90 -4.33
CA ILE A 198 18.98 1.34 -4.01
C ILE A 198 19.78 1.56 -5.29
N VAL A 199 19.80 0.59 -6.21
CA VAL A 199 20.59 0.67 -7.44
C VAL A 199 20.09 1.78 -8.35
N HIS A 200 18.78 1.94 -8.51
CA HIS A 200 18.17 2.97 -9.34
C HIS A 200 18.50 4.37 -8.83
N VAL A 201 18.34 4.63 -7.52
CA VAL A 201 18.67 5.93 -6.91
C VAL A 201 20.16 6.25 -7.09
N LEU A 202 21.05 5.29 -6.85
CA LEU A 202 22.49 5.49 -7.03
C LEU A 202 22.87 5.81 -8.49
N LEU A 203 22.27 5.12 -9.47
CA LEU A 203 22.61 5.28 -10.89
C LEU A 203 22.00 6.53 -11.53
N PHE A 204 20.73 6.82 -11.25
CA PHE A 204 19.98 7.89 -11.92
C PHE A 204 20.05 9.21 -11.15
N HIS A 205 20.05 9.17 -9.82
CA HIS A 205 19.99 10.37 -8.97
C HIS A 205 21.26 10.59 -8.15
N GLY A 206 22.20 9.64 -8.10
CA GLY A 206 23.37 9.71 -7.21
C GLY A 206 24.26 10.93 -7.43
N ARG A 207 24.45 11.37 -8.68
CA ARG A 207 25.23 12.58 -8.98
C ARG A 207 24.53 13.85 -8.48
N ASP A 208 23.22 13.94 -8.72
CA ASP A 208 22.43 15.10 -8.33
C ASP A 208 22.30 15.16 -6.81
N LEU A 209 22.07 14.01 -6.16
CA LEU A 209 22.10 13.87 -4.70
C LEU A 209 23.43 14.34 -4.12
N TRP A 210 24.56 13.90 -4.67
CA TRP A 210 25.88 14.32 -4.19
C TRP A 210 26.08 15.83 -4.32
N LEU A 211 25.69 16.41 -5.45
CA LEU A 211 25.80 17.86 -5.69
C LEU A 211 24.87 18.66 -4.76
N LEU A 212 23.63 18.19 -4.57
CA LEU A 212 22.64 18.81 -3.69
C LEU A 212 23.07 18.71 -2.23
N SER A 213 23.54 17.54 -1.77
CA SER A 213 24.09 17.37 -0.41
C SER A 213 25.29 18.28 -0.18
N LYS A 214 26.21 18.38 -1.14
CA LYS A 214 27.36 19.28 -1.05
C LYS A 214 26.95 20.75 -1.04
N SER A 215 25.95 21.12 -1.83
CA SER A 215 25.42 22.49 -1.89
C SER A 215 24.63 22.85 -0.64
N ALA A 216 23.82 21.95 -0.10
CA ALA A 216 23.12 22.14 1.17
C ALA A 216 24.09 22.44 2.32
N ILE A 217 25.29 21.83 2.30
CA ILE A 217 26.36 22.06 3.28
C ILE A 217 27.17 23.33 2.98
N LYS A 218 27.40 23.70 1.71
CA LYS A 218 28.35 24.76 1.32
C LYS A 218 27.75 26.03 0.73
N GLU A 219 26.65 25.96 -0.03
CA GLU A 219 26.08 27.07 -0.79
C GLU A 219 24.54 27.09 -0.71
N LYS A 220 23.99 28.05 0.05
CA LYS A 220 22.56 28.38 0.02
C LYS A 220 22.21 29.08 -1.30
N LYS A 221 21.94 28.33 -2.37
CA LYS A 221 21.06 28.84 -3.42
C LYS A 221 19.68 29.03 -2.81
N MET A 222 19.40 30.25 -2.38
CA MET A 222 18.12 30.63 -1.80
C MET A 222 17.11 30.85 -2.92
N ASP A 223 16.18 29.92 -3.02
CA ASP A 223 14.96 30.07 -3.80
C ASP A 223 14.06 31.18 -3.21
N VAL A 224 13.06 31.59 -3.99
CA VAL A 224 12.14 32.67 -3.60
C VAL A 224 11.34 32.27 -2.36
N HIS A 225 10.97 30.98 -2.22
CA HIS A 225 10.21 30.54 -1.06
C HIS A 225 11.05 30.60 0.22
N THR A 226 12.32 30.18 0.18
CA THR A 226 13.22 30.33 1.33
C THR A 226 13.45 31.79 1.69
N LYS A 227 13.64 32.69 0.72
CA LYS A 227 13.79 34.14 0.98
C LYS A 227 12.60 34.70 1.75
N LEU A 228 11.37 34.39 1.31
CA LEU A 228 10.16 34.82 1.99
C LEU A 228 10.01 34.20 3.39
N MET A 229 10.47 32.96 3.57
CA MET A 229 10.41 32.25 4.84
C MET A 229 11.45 32.70 5.87
N GLN A 230 12.48 33.46 5.49
CA GLN A 230 13.49 33.98 6.41
C GLN A 230 12.92 34.89 7.51
N LYS A 231 11.75 35.49 7.29
CA LYS A 231 11.05 36.28 8.30
C LYS A 231 10.65 35.45 9.53
N TYR A 232 10.43 34.14 9.35
CA TYR A 232 9.98 33.26 10.40
C TYR A 232 11.15 32.56 11.11
N LYS A 233 11.00 32.39 12.43
CA LYS A 233 11.98 31.64 13.23
C LYS A 233 11.92 30.17 12.85
N GLN A 234 13.05 29.62 12.44
CA GLN A 234 13.24 28.19 12.20
C GLN A 234 12.98 27.38 13.49
N VAL A 235 12.61 26.12 13.31
CA VAL A 235 12.48 25.16 14.41
C VAL A 235 13.89 24.81 14.88
N PRO A 236 14.21 24.94 16.18
CA PRO A 236 15.50 24.50 16.68
C PRO A 236 15.70 23.00 16.47
N GLU A 237 16.87 22.57 15.99
CA GLU A 237 17.18 21.15 15.75
C GLU A 237 17.01 20.29 17.00
N TRP A 238 17.26 20.86 18.18
CA TRP A 238 17.10 20.14 19.45
C TRP A 238 15.66 19.69 19.71
N TRP A 239 14.62 20.32 19.14
CA TRP A 239 13.24 19.84 19.27
C TRP A 239 13.08 18.46 18.64
N PHE A 240 13.65 18.26 17.45
CA PHE A 240 13.62 16.99 16.74
C PHE A 240 14.44 15.93 17.49
N LEU A 241 15.66 16.30 17.92
CA LEU A 241 16.53 15.38 18.66
C LEU A 241 15.94 14.97 20.01
N SER A 242 15.29 15.89 20.72
CA SER A 242 14.63 15.58 21.99
C SER A 242 13.48 14.60 21.81
N ILE A 243 12.61 14.78 20.79
CA ILE A 243 11.52 13.84 20.50
C ILE A 243 12.08 12.48 20.09
N LEU A 244 13.10 12.46 19.22
CA LEU A 244 13.73 11.22 18.76
C LEU A 244 14.33 10.42 19.93
N LEU A 245 15.16 11.06 20.76
CA LEU A 245 15.80 10.41 21.90
C LEU A 245 14.79 9.97 22.96
N ALA A 246 13.79 10.81 23.26
CA ALA A 246 12.73 10.45 24.19
C ALA A 246 11.92 9.24 23.67
N ASN A 247 11.58 9.20 22.39
CA ASN A 247 10.83 8.09 21.80
C ASN A 247 11.63 6.78 21.82
N ILE A 248 12.91 6.82 21.44
CA ILE A 248 13.80 5.65 21.50
C ILE A 248 13.92 5.14 22.94
N LEU A 249 14.13 6.04 23.90
CA LEU A 249 14.25 5.66 25.31
C LEU A 249 12.96 5.01 25.84
N VAL A 250 11.80 5.64 25.60
CA VAL A 250 10.50 5.11 26.02
C VAL A 250 10.24 3.75 25.37
N THR A 251 10.53 3.61 24.08
CA THR A 251 10.37 2.35 23.35
C THR A 251 11.24 1.24 23.94
N ILE A 252 12.52 1.52 24.21
CA ILE A 252 13.43 0.55 24.85
C ILE A 252 12.92 0.16 26.24
N LEU A 253 12.46 1.12 27.04
CA LEU A 253 11.92 0.85 28.39
C LEU A 253 10.67 -0.02 28.34
N ILE A 254 9.74 0.25 27.41
CA ILE A 254 8.52 -0.53 27.21
C ILE A 254 8.87 -1.96 26.78
N CYS A 255 9.74 -2.12 25.77
CA CYS A 255 10.18 -3.43 25.32
C CYS A 255 10.89 -4.22 26.44
N HIS A 256 11.66 -3.53 27.28
CA HIS A 256 12.37 -4.17 28.40
C HIS A 256 11.42 -4.61 29.52
N TYR A 257 10.46 -3.75 29.91
CA TYR A 257 9.53 -4.04 31.00
C TYR A 257 8.45 -5.07 30.60
N ASN A 258 7.95 -4.98 29.37
CA ASN A 258 6.93 -5.89 28.82
C ASN A 258 7.55 -7.01 27.97
N ASN A 259 8.75 -7.50 28.34
CA ASN A 259 9.45 -8.50 27.54
C ASN A 259 8.66 -9.79 27.37
N ASP A 260 7.86 -10.19 28.36
CA ASP A 260 7.00 -11.38 28.30
C ASP A 260 5.93 -11.29 27.20
N GLN A 261 5.52 -10.08 26.81
CA GLN A 261 4.49 -9.85 25.79
C GLN A 261 5.09 -9.40 24.46
N LEU A 262 5.98 -8.41 24.46
CA LEU A 262 6.52 -7.80 23.23
C LEU A 262 7.69 -8.58 22.65
N GLN A 263 8.46 -9.27 23.50
CA GLN A 263 9.57 -10.17 23.14
C GLN A 263 10.70 -9.54 22.30
N LEU A 264 10.67 -8.22 22.06
CA LEU A 264 11.68 -7.51 21.26
C LEU A 264 12.83 -7.03 22.15
N PRO A 265 14.07 -7.49 21.95
CA PRO A 265 15.21 -7.01 22.72
C PRO A 265 15.59 -5.56 22.37
N TRP A 266 16.25 -4.88 23.31
CA TRP A 266 16.64 -3.46 23.17
C TRP A 266 17.47 -3.16 21.92
N TRP A 267 18.33 -4.08 21.49
CA TRP A 267 19.16 -3.92 20.29
C TRP A 267 18.32 -3.95 19.01
N GLY A 268 17.17 -4.64 19.03
CA GLY A 268 16.24 -4.71 17.91
C GLY A 268 15.63 -3.35 17.61
N VAL A 269 15.30 -2.57 18.65
CA VAL A 269 14.81 -1.19 18.50
C VAL A 269 15.86 -0.30 17.81
N LEU A 270 17.12 -0.36 18.25
CA LEU A 270 18.20 0.43 17.64
C LEU A 270 18.45 0.03 16.18
N LEU A 271 18.43 -1.27 15.89
CA LEU A 271 18.59 -1.77 14.52
C LEU A 271 17.44 -1.30 13.62
N ALA A 272 16.19 -1.34 14.10
CA ALA A 272 15.04 -0.81 13.37
C ALA A 272 15.21 0.68 13.04
N CYS A 273 15.67 1.49 13.99
CA CYS A 273 15.97 2.91 13.75
C CYS A 273 17.05 3.12 12.69
N VAL A 274 18.12 2.31 12.69
CA VAL A 274 19.20 2.39 11.68
C VAL A 274 18.67 2.07 10.29
N ILE A 275 17.83 1.04 10.16
CA ILE A 275 17.21 0.66 8.88
C ILE A 275 16.29 1.79 8.41
N ALA A 276 15.39 2.27 9.26
CA ALA A 276 14.47 3.36 8.93
C ALA A 276 15.25 4.59 8.42
N PHE A 277 16.28 5.02 9.16
CA PHE A 277 17.12 6.17 8.78
C PHE A 277 17.81 5.96 7.43
N SER A 278 18.40 4.79 7.20
CA SER A 278 19.16 4.49 5.99
C SER A 278 18.28 4.48 4.74
N PHE A 279 17.06 3.94 4.84
CA PHE A 279 16.13 3.84 3.71
C PHE A 279 15.24 5.07 3.51
N THR A 280 15.15 5.99 4.49
CA THR A 280 14.35 7.22 4.34
C THR A 280 14.78 8.05 3.14
N LEU A 281 16.08 8.22 2.89
CA LEU A 281 16.55 9.04 1.77
C LEU A 281 16.27 8.39 0.39
N PRO A 282 16.65 7.13 0.11
CA PRO A 282 16.35 6.51 -1.18
C PRO A 282 14.86 6.41 -1.47
N VAL A 283 14.05 6.01 -0.49
CA VAL A 283 12.59 5.91 -0.65
C VAL A 283 12.01 7.30 -0.86
N GLY A 284 12.45 8.31 -0.10
CA GLY A 284 11.99 9.69 -0.25
C GLY A 284 12.25 10.27 -1.64
N VAL A 285 13.38 9.94 -2.28
CA VAL A 285 13.66 10.38 -3.67
C VAL A 285 12.68 9.76 -4.66
N ILE A 286 12.33 8.48 -4.50
CA ILE A 286 11.36 7.81 -5.37
C ILE A 286 9.96 8.36 -5.12
N THR A 287 9.54 8.50 -3.86
CA THR A 287 8.25 9.08 -3.49
C THR A 287 8.11 10.50 -4.03
N ALA A 288 9.14 11.33 -3.90
CA ALA A 288 9.16 12.71 -4.39
C ALA A 288 8.99 12.80 -5.91
N THR A 289 9.61 11.87 -6.65
CA THR A 289 9.60 11.92 -8.13
C THR A 289 8.41 11.21 -8.75
N THR A 290 7.87 10.18 -8.10
CA THR A 290 6.89 9.26 -8.71
C THR A 290 5.54 9.25 -7.99
N ASN A 291 5.43 9.92 -6.84
CA ASN A 291 4.28 9.85 -5.94
C ASN A 291 3.96 8.41 -5.45
N GLN A 292 4.93 7.49 -5.57
CA GLN A 292 4.80 6.09 -5.15
C GLN A 292 5.86 5.77 -4.10
N THR A 293 5.43 5.14 -3.01
CA THR A 293 6.30 4.87 -1.85
C THR A 293 6.59 3.38 -1.74
N PRO A 294 7.80 2.93 -2.13
CA PRO A 294 8.24 1.57 -1.87
C PRO A 294 8.13 1.19 -0.38
N GLY A 295 7.51 0.03 -0.09
CA GLY A 295 7.36 -0.48 1.27
C GLY A 295 8.65 -1.14 1.81
N LEU A 296 8.97 -0.92 3.08
CA LEU A 296 10.06 -1.65 3.79
C LEU A 296 9.58 -2.83 4.63
N ASN A 297 8.27 -3.08 4.69
CA ASN A 297 7.65 -4.15 5.51
C ASN A 297 8.44 -5.46 5.43
N VAL A 298 8.63 -5.93 4.20
CA VAL A 298 9.21 -7.24 3.92
C VAL A 298 10.68 -7.33 4.33
N ILE A 299 11.49 -6.28 4.13
CA ILE A 299 12.93 -6.34 4.51
C ILE A 299 13.11 -6.27 6.01
N THR A 300 12.30 -5.47 6.70
CA THR A 300 12.36 -5.38 8.16
C THR A 300 12.02 -6.73 8.78
N GLU A 301 10.98 -7.38 8.26
CA GLU A 301 10.55 -8.71 8.71
C GLU A 301 11.58 -9.80 8.36
N TYR A 302 12.18 -9.73 7.17
CA TYR A 302 13.22 -10.65 6.72
C TYR A 302 14.46 -10.60 7.62
N ILE A 303 14.97 -9.39 7.94
CA ILE A 303 16.19 -9.23 8.73
C ILE A 303 15.99 -9.74 10.16
N ILE A 304 14.94 -9.29 10.84
CA ILE A 304 14.70 -9.70 12.22
C ILE A 304 14.30 -11.17 12.31
N GLY A 305 13.54 -11.69 11.34
CA GLY A 305 13.20 -13.11 11.28
C GLY A 305 14.42 -14.01 11.13
N PHE A 306 15.51 -13.55 10.49
CA PHE A 306 16.77 -14.29 10.44
C PHE A 306 17.60 -14.17 11.72
N LEU A 307 17.62 -12.98 12.34
CA LEU A 307 18.42 -12.71 13.54
C LEU A 307 17.77 -13.25 14.82
N TYR A 308 16.44 -13.24 14.88
CA TYR A 308 15.63 -13.58 16.04
C TYR A 308 14.37 -14.38 15.62
N PRO A 309 14.54 -15.59 15.06
CA PRO A 309 13.44 -16.44 14.59
C PRO A 309 12.62 -17.02 15.76
N GLY A 310 11.34 -17.32 15.51
CA GLY A 310 10.45 -17.98 16.46
C GLY A 310 9.64 -17.03 17.34
N TYR A 311 9.80 -15.71 17.14
CA TYR A 311 9.15 -14.66 17.93
C TYR A 311 8.27 -13.77 17.01
N PRO A 312 7.02 -14.15 16.74
CA PRO A 312 6.14 -13.40 15.83
C PRO A 312 5.83 -12.00 16.34
N VAL A 313 5.64 -11.82 17.65
CA VAL A 313 5.33 -10.50 18.24
C VAL A 313 6.53 -9.55 18.13
N ALA A 314 7.74 -10.05 18.41
CA ALA A 314 8.95 -9.26 18.24
C ALA A 314 9.14 -8.82 16.78
N ASN A 315 8.85 -9.71 15.82
CA ASN A 315 8.88 -9.40 14.40
C ASN A 315 7.88 -8.29 14.01
N MET A 316 6.63 -8.37 14.51
CA MET A 316 5.62 -7.33 14.30
C MET A 316 6.08 -5.98 14.86
N CYS A 317 6.60 -5.94 16.08
CA CYS A 317 7.13 -4.70 16.68
C CYS A 317 8.28 -4.11 15.86
N PHE A 318 9.24 -4.95 15.44
CA PHE A 318 10.39 -4.51 14.64
C PHE A 318 9.96 -3.91 13.29
N LYS A 319 8.99 -4.54 12.61
CA LYS A 319 8.38 -4.02 11.38
C LYS A 319 7.75 -2.64 11.61
N VAL A 320 6.96 -2.48 12.66
CA VAL A 320 6.32 -1.19 12.98
C VAL A 320 7.38 -0.11 13.20
N TYR A 321 8.40 -0.37 14.04
CA TYR A 321 9.46 0.61 14.30
C TYR A 321 10.36 0.87 13.09
N GLY A 322 10.57 -0.10 12.20
CA GLY A 322 11.43 0.06 11.03
C GLY A 322 10.73 0.71 9.84
N TYR A 323 9.49 0.32 9.54
CA TYR A 323 8.76 0.79 8.37
C TYR A 323 7.86 1.99 8.64
N ILE A 324 7.04 1.95 9.71
CA ILE A 324 6.07 3.03 9.97
C ILE A 324 6.80 4.32 10.35
N SER A 325 7.92 4.24 11.06
CA SER A 325 8.76 5.40 11.36
C SER A 325 9.31 6.06 10.09
N MET A 326 9.73 5.28 9.09
CA MET A 326 10.13 5.83 7.79
C MET A 326 8.95 6.49 7.07
N LYS A 327 7.79 5.81 6.99
CA LYS A 327 6.58 6.35 6.36
C LYS A 327 6.18 7.67 7.01
N GLN A 328 6.16 7.73 8.34
CA GLN A 328 5.85 8.94 9.09
C GLN A 328 6.86 10.06 8.84
N ALA A 329 8.16 9.73 8.72
CA ALA A 329 9.18 10.71 8.38
C ALA A 329 8.93 11.34 6.99
N LEU A 330 8.52 10.55 6.00
CA LEU A 330 8.17 11.05 4.67
C LEU A 330 6.92 11.93 4.69
N THR A 331 5.85 11.52 5.37
CA THR A 331 4.64 12.34 5.53
C THR A 331 4.93 13.64 6.27
N PHE A 332 5.73 13.60 7.33
CA PHE A 332 6.18 14.77 8.06
C PHE A 332 6.97 15.76 7.17
N LEU A 333 7.84 15.24 6.30
CA LEU A 333 8.57 16.04 5.32
C LEU A 333 7.65 16.67 4.26
N GLN A 334 6.67 15.91 3.77
CA GLN A 334 5.65 16.40 2.83
C GLN A 334 4.88 17.58 3.43
N ASP A 335 4.43 17.46 4.69
CA ASP A 335 3.73 18.52 5.40
C ASP A 335 4.61 19.75 5.64
N LEU A 336 5.88 19.57 6.02
CA LEU A 336 6.81 20.70 6.16
C LEU A 336 7.02 21.43 4.84
N LYS A 337 7.09 20.70 3.72
CA LYS A 337 7.23 21.27 2.38
C LYS A 337 5.98 22.06 1.98
N LEU A 338 4.79 21.51 2.20
CA LEU A 338 3.51 22.20 2.06
C LEU A 338 3.47 23.50 2.89
N GLY A 339 3.87 23.44 4.17
CA GLY A 339 3.96 24.62 5.03
C GLY A 339 4.92 25.69 4.51
N HIS A 340 6.02 25.27 3.87
CA HIS A 340 7.01 26.17 3.27
C HIS A 340 6.47 26.91 2.03
N TYR A 341 5.67 26.24 1.21
CA TYR A 341 4.99 26.84 0.06
C TYR A 341 3.88 27.79 0.49
N MET A 342 3.04 27.36 1.44
CA MET A 342 1.91 28.12 1.99
C MET A 342 2.31 29.27 2.93
N LYS A 343 3.60 29.43 3.22
CA LYS A 343 4.13 30.48 4.13
C LYS A 343 3.64 30.38 5.56
N ILE A 344 3.39 29.16 6.03
CA ILE A 344 3.03 28.88 7.41
C ILE A 344 4.30 28.93 8.27
N PRO A 345 4.31 29.63 9.43
CA PRO A 345 5.49 29.67 10.30
C PRO A 345 5.96 28.25 10.69
N PRO A 346 7.26 27.90 10.54
CA PRO A 346 7.74 26.53 10.74
C PRO A 346 7.48 25.94 12.13
N ARG A 347 7.56 26.78 13.18
CA ARG A 347 7.27 26.35 14.56
C ARG A 347 5.80 26.00 14.77
N THR A 348 4.89 26.76 14.15
CA THR A 348 3.47 26.47 14.20
C THR A 348 3.17 25.18 13.45
N MET A 349 3.79 24.99 12.28
CA MET A 349 3.64 23.76 11.50
C MET A 349 4.12 22.53 12.28
N PHE A 350 5.29 22.61 12.90
CA PHE A 350 5.82 21.54 13.76
C PHE A 350 4.87 21.21 14.92
N MET A 351 4.39 22.23 15.64
CA MET A 351 3.48 22.01 16.78
C MET A 351 2.13 21.42 16.34
N ALA A 352 1.59 21.85 15.20
CA ALA A 352 0.37 21.30 14.63
C ALA A 352 0.53 19.81 14.29
N GLN A 353 1.66 19.43 13.67
CA GLN A 353 1.93 18.02 13.34
C GLN A 353 2.12 17.15 14.58
N VAL A 354 2.90 17.62 15.57
CA VAL A 354 3.13 16.87 16.83
C VAL A 354 1.81 16.69 17.59
N PHE A 355 1.04 17.76 17.76
CA PHE A 355 -0.23 17.70 18.48
C PHE A 355 -1.28 16.86 17.73
N GLY A 356 -1.37 17.02 16.40
CA GLY A 356 -2.24 16.20 15.56
C GLY A 356 -1.89 14.72 15.62
N THR A 357 -0.60 14.38 15.64
CA THR A 357 -0.12 12.99 15.79
C THR A 357 -0.52 12.40 17.14
N LEU A 358 -0.39 13.18 18.23
CA LEU A 358 -0.78 12.74 19.57
C LEU A 358 -2.29 12.49 19.68
N ILE A 359 -3.12 13.42 19.17
CA ILE A 359 -4.58 13.23 19.14
C ILE A 359 -4.92 12.00 18.31
N SER A 360 -4.34 11.89 17.11
CA SER A 360 -4.57 10.77 16.22
C SER A 360 -4.24 9.44 16.89
N ALA A 361 -3.11 9.33 17.57
CA ALA A 361 -2.71 8.12 18.28
C ALA A 361 -3.72 7.72 19.38
N VAL A 362 -4.19 8.69 20.18
CA VAL A 362 -5.17 8.43 21.24
C VAL A 362 -6.53 8.03 20.67
N VAL A 363 -7.01 8.72 19.63
CA VAL A 363 -8.29 8.41 18.99
C VAL A 363 -8.24 7.04 18.33
N HIS A 364 -7.21 6.72 17.55
CA HIS A 364 -7.07 5.40 16.92
C HIS A 364 -7.02 4.28 17.95
N LEU A 365 -6.26 4.44 19.04
CA LEU A 365 -6.21 3.46 20.11
C LEU A 365 -7.57 3.29 20.78
N GLY A 366 -8.25 4.40 21.13
CA GLY A 366 -9.57 4.36 21.74
C GLY A 366 -10.62 3.68 20.85
N THR A 367 -10.63 4.00 19.55
CA THR A 367 -11.54 3.37 18.59
C THR A 367 -11.25 1.89 18.39
N ALA A 368 -9.98 1.48 18.33
CA ALA A 368 -9.62 0.07 18.21
C ALA A 368 -10.09 -0.74 19.43
N TRP A 369 -9.83 -0.25 20.65
CA TRP A 369 -10.32 -0.88 21.88
C TRP A 369 -11.84 -0.95 21.93
N TRP A 370 -12.52 0.13 21.55
CA TRP A 370 -13.98 0.17 21.51
C TRP A 370 -14.56 -0.83 20.51
N LEU A 371 -13.99 -0.94 19.30
CA LEU A 371 -14.46 -1.90 18.29
C LEU A 371 -14.24 -3.36 18.73
N MET A 372 -13.09 -3.67 19.34
CA MET A 372 -12.81 -5.02 19.86
C MET A 372 -13.74 -5.45 21.00
N ASP A 373 -14.20 -4.50 21.82
CA ASP A 373 -15.13 -4.79 22.93
C ASP A 373 -16.60 -4.88 22.46
N THR A 374 -16.97 -4.15 21.41
CA THR A 374 -18.37 -4.05 20.96
C THR A 374 -18.74 -5.00 19.83
N VAL A 375 -17.81 -5.35 18.93
CA VAL A 375 -18.09 -6.21 17.78
C VAL A 375 -17.60 -7.63 18.07
N PRO A 376 -18.51 -8.60 18.29
CA PRO A 376 -18.12 -9.98 18.52
C PRO A 376 -17.47 -10.56 17.26
N ASP A 377 -16.45 -11.41 17.47
CA ASP A 377 -15.73 -12.13 16.42
C ASP A 377 -15.18 -11.22 15.30
N ILE A 378 -14.81 -9.98 15.64
CA ILE A 378 -14.19 -9.04 14.71
C ILE A 378 -12.97 -9.69 14.04
N CYS A 379 -12.84 -9.50 12.72
CA CYS A 379 -11.79 -10.09 11.89
C CYS A 379 -11.86 -11.62 11.67
N ASP A 380 -12.75 -12.37 12.33
CA ASP A 380 -12.95 -13.80 12.06
C ASP A 380 -13.92 -14.01 10.89
N ARG A 381 -13.37 -14.17 9.68
CA ARG A 381 -14.14 -14.39 8.45
C ARG A 381 -15.02 -15.65 8.48
N THR A 382 -14.78 -16.60 9.37
CA THR A 382 -15.55 -17.86 9.46
C THR A 382 -16.72 -17.78 10.42
N ALA A 383 -16.58 -17.00 11.51
CA ALA A 383 -17.63 -16.78 12.49
C ALA A 383 -18.57 -15.64 12.07
N LEU A 384 -18.07 -14.66 11.32
CA LEU A 384 -18.86 -13.50 10.88
C LEU A 384 -19.99 -13.89 9.92
N PRO A 385 -21.16 -13.22 10.00
CA PRO A 385 -22.24 -13.37 9.03
C PRO A 385 -21.78 -13.04 7.61
N SER A 386 -22.33 -13.75 6.61
CA SER A 386 -22.09 -13.48 5.19
C SER A 386 -22.31 -12.00 4.87
N GLY A 387 -21.34 -11.38 4.19
CA GLY A 387 -21.38 -9.94 3.86
C GLY A 387 -21.15 -9.01 5.05
N SER A 388 -20.53 -9.48 6.15
CA SER A 388 -20.03 -8.59 7.21
C SER A 388 -18.92 -7.67 6.68
N PRO A 389 -18.93 -6.37 7.00
CA PRO A 389 -17.83 -5.46 6.65
C PRO A 389 -16.59 -5.66 7.55
N TRP A 390 -16.72 -6.39 8.66
CA TRP A 390 -15.72 -6.50 9.72
C TRP A 390 -14.65 -7.57 9.48
N THR A 391 -14.17 -7.71 8.25
CA THR A 391 -13.26 -8.80 7.82
C THR A 391 -11.76 -8.50 8.01
N CYS A 392 -11.42 -7.27 8.40
CA CYS A 392 -10.06 -6.78 8.70
C CYS A 392 -8.96 -7.28 7.74
N PRO A 393 -9.06 -7.00 6.43
CA PRO A 393 -8.19 -7.61 5.45
C PRO A 393 -6.72 -7.20 5.62
N SER A 394 -6.44 -5.95 5.99
CA SER A 394 -5.08 -5.49 6.28
C SER A 394 -4.47 -6.16 7.50
N ASP A 395 -5.25 -6.35 8.57
CA ASP A 395 -4.77 -6.98 9.80
C ASP A 395 -4.56 -8.48 9.62
N HIS A 396 -5.39 -9.14 8.79
CA HIS A 396 -5.21 -10.54 8.41
C HIS A 396 -3.87 -10.75 7.68
N VAL A 397 -3.58 -9.94 6.66
CA VAL A 397 -2.28 -10.01 5.95
C VAL A 397 -1.12 -9.66 6.88
N PHE A 398 -1.32 -8.74 7.83
CA PHE A 398 -0.30 -8.40 8.82
C PHE A 398 -0.02 -9.58 9.77
N TYR A 399 -1.06 -10.29 10.21
CA TYR A 399 -0.96 -11.50 11.02
C TYR A 399 -0.27 -12.64 10.26
N ASP A 400 -0.69 -12.92 9.02
CA ASP A 400 -0.09 -13.97 8.18
C ASP A 400 1.39 -13.67 7.89
N ALA A 401 1.74 -12.41 7.64
CA ALA A 401 3.13 -11.99 7.50
C ALA A 401 3.93 -12.27 8.79
N SER A 402 3.35 -12.06 9.97
CA SER A 402 4.02 -12.38 11.24
C SER A 402 4.31 -13.88 11.40
N VAL A 403 3.46 -14.74 10.85
CA VAL A 403 3.64 -16.20 10.86
C VAL A 403 4.75 -16.61 9.91
N ILE A 404 4.73 -16.10 8.68
CA ILE A 404 5.72 -16.39 7.64
C ILE A 404 7.12 -15.93 8.09
N TRP A 405 7.22 -14.68 8.54
CA TRP A 405 8.50 -14.03 8.80
C TRP A 405 9.01 -14.14 10.23
N GLY A 406 8.10 -14.19 11.20
CA GLY A 406 8.45 -14.20 12.62
C GLY A 406 8.40 -15.59 13.24
N LEU A 407 7.24 -16.25 13.17
CA LEU A 407 7.02 -17.56 13.82
C LEU A 407 7.83 -18.68 13.16
N ILE A 408 7.57 -18.95 11.88
CA ILE A 408 8.28 -20.00 11.12
C ILE A 408 9.69 -19.54 10.78
N GLY A 409 9.79 -18.27 10.37
CA GLY A 409 11.03 -17.59 10.06
C GLY A 409 11.44 -17.75 8.59
N PRO A 410 12.15 -16.75 8.04
CA PRO A 410 12.56 -16.73 6.64
C PRO A 410 13.45 -17.91 6.26
N ARG A 411 14.23 -18.46 7.21
CA ARG A 411 15.09 -19.63 6.97
C ARG A 411 14.30 -20.89 6.55
N ARG A 412 13.10 -21.09 7.10
CA ARG A 412 12.25 -22.27 6.85
C ARG A 412 11.22 -22.07 5.73
N ILE A 413 11.06 -20.85 5.21
CA ILE A 413 10.20 -20.56 4.06
C ILE A 413 11.04 -20.28 2.81
N PHE A 414 11.97 -19.33 2.92
CA PHE A 414 12.80 -18.83 1.81
C PHE A 414 14.28 -19.22 1.94
N GLY A 415 14.70 -19.87 3.02
CA GLY A 415 16.11 -20.24 3.24
C GLY A 415 16.46 -21.64 2.76
N ASP A 416 17.54 -22.17 3.32
CA ASP A 416 18.08 -23.53 3.07
C ASP A 416 17.09 -24.65 3.44
N LEU A 417 16.22 -24.38 4.41
CA LEU A 417 15.21 -25.34 4.90
C LEU A 417 13.83 -25.13 4.27
N GLY A 418 13.69 -24.14 3.38
CA GLY A 418 12.41 -23.69 2.87
C GLY A 418 12.09 -24.12 1.45
N TYR A 419 10.79 -24.20 1.15
CA TYR A 419 10.28 -24.59 -0.16
C TYR A 419 10.40 -23.48 -1.22
N TYR A 420 10.43 -22.21 -0.80
CA TYR A 420 10.46 -21.03 -1.67
C TYR A 420 11.85 -20.39 -1.80
N SER A 421 12.91 -21.17 -1.64
CA SER A 421 14.30 -20.67 -1.61
C SER A 421 14.72 -19.92 -2.87
N ALA A 422 14.21 -20.32 -4.04
CA ALA A 422 14.51 -19.66 -5.31
C ALA A 422 13.96 -18.23 -5.42
N VAL A 423 12.98 -17.85 -4.58
CA VAL A 423 12.43 -16.48 -4.56
C VAL A 423 13.49 -15.44 -4.18
N ASN A 424 14.52 -15.82 -3.41
CA ASN A 424 15.64 -14.91 -3.08
C ASN A 424 16.42 -14.42 -4.31
N TRP A 425 16.40 -15.15 -5.44
CA TRP A 425 17.05 -14.70 -6.68
C TRP A 425 16.44 -13.39 -7.21
N SER A 426 15.23 -13.05 -6.78
CA SER A 426 14.60 -11.77 -7.09
C SER A 426 15.40 -10.57 -6.55
N PHE A 427 16.16 -10.71 -5.46
CA PHE A 427 17.08 -9.65 -5.01
C PHE A 427 18.16 -9.35 -6.06
N LEU A 428 18.69 -10.39 -6.71
CA LEU A 428 19.67 -10.20 -7.78
C LEU A 428 19.02 -9.60 -9.03
N LEU A 429 17.84 -10.11 -9.42
CA LEU A 429 17.07 -9.58 -10.55
C LEU A 429 16.78 -8.08 -10.36
N GLY A 430 16.36 -7.70 -9.15
CA GLY A 430 16.11 -6.31 -8.76
C GLY A 430 17.34 -5.43 -8.83
N ALA A 431 18.51 -5.92 -8.43
CA ALA A 431 19.76 -5.17 -8.56
C ALA A 431 20.20 -5.00 -10.03
N VAL A 432 19.96 -6.00 -10.88
CA VAL A 432 20.39 -5.98 -12.28
C VAL A 432 19.44 -5.18 -13.19
N ALA A 433 18.14 -5.22 -12.94
CA ALA A 433 17.16 -4.58 -13.83
C ALA A 433 17.36 -3.06 -14.04
N PRO A 434 17.64 -2.23 -13.01
CA PRO A 434 17.95 -0.81 -13.20
C PRO A 434 19.24 -0.57 -14.00
N LEU A 435 20.24 -1.47 -13.89
CA LEU A 435 21.47 -1.37 -14.68
C LEU A 435 21.20 -1.54 -16.17
N LEU A 436 20.32 -2.47 -16.53
CA LEU A 436 19.91 -2.69 -17.92
C LEU A 436 19.20 -1.45 -18.50
N VAL A 437 18.28 -0.85 -17.74
CA VAL A 437 17.60 0.39 -18.16
C VAL A 437 18.58 1.55 -18.26
N TRP A 438 19.51 1.67 -17.32
CA TRP A 438 20.55 2.71 -17.35
C TRP A 438 21.46 2.57 -18.58
N PHE A 439 21.88 1.35 -18.90
CA PHE A 439 22.67 1.07 -20.09
C PHE A 439 21.87 1.39 -21.37
N ALA A 440 20.62 0.96 -21.46
CA ALA A 440 19.74 1.26 -22.59
C ALA A 440 19.54 2.77 -22.80
N HIS A 441 19.39 3.54 -21.72
CA HIS A 441 19.30 5.00 -21.78
C HIS A 441 20.61 5.63 -22.30
N LYS A 442 21.77 5.06 -21.95
CA LYS A 442 23.09 5.53 -22.44
C LYS A 442 23.33 5.18 -23.90
N THR A 443 22.90 4.01 -24.37
CA THR A 443 23.09 3.57 -25.75
C THR A 443 22.10 4.22 -26.72
N PHE A 444 20.89 4.54 -26.27
CA PHE A 444 19.83 5.14 -27.09
C PHE A 444 19.43 6.54 -26.60
N PRO A 445 20.33 7.55 -26.65
CA PRO A 445 20.07 8.89 -26.09
C PRO A 445 18.93 9.63 -26.80
N ASN A 446 18.58 9.24 -28.03
CA ASN A 446 17.48 9.85 -28.79
C ASN A 446 16.09 9.45 -28.25
N GLN A 447 15.99 8.37 -27.48
CA GLN A 447 14.72 7.82 -27.00
C GLN A 447 14.41 8.30 -25.57
N GLN A 448 13.78 9.47 -25.46
CA GLN A 448 13.48 10.11 -24.16
C GLN A 448 12.57 9.27 -23.25
N TRP A 449 11.72 8.40 -23.82
CA TRP A 449 10.81 7.55 -23.05
C TRP A 449 11.53 6.53 -22.17
N ILE A 450 12.74 6.07 -22.55
CA ILE A 450 13.53 5.11 -21.75
C ILE A 450 13.93 5.73 -20.40
N ARG A 451 14.14 7.05 -20.36
CA ARG A 451 14.44 7.76 -19.12
C ARG A 451 13.28 7.76 -18.12
N HIS A 452 12.04 7.63 -18.61
CA HIS A 452 10.85 7.57 -17.77
C HIS A 452 10.55 6.17 -17.23
N ILE A 453 11.34 5.15 -17.59
CA ILE A 453 11.22 3.80 -17.05
C ILE A 453 11.85 3.79 -15.65
N SER A 454 11.02 3.65 -14.62
CA SER A 454 11.47 3.49 -13.25
C SER A 454 11.24 2.06 -12.79
N VAL A 455 12.31 1.27 -12.80
CA VAL A 455 12.29 -0.13 -12.37
C VAL A 455 11.75 -0.31 -10.95
N PRO A 456 12.11 0.54 -9.95
CA PRO A 456 11.49 0.45 -8.64
C PRO A 456 9.96 0.60 -8.70
N VAL A 457 9.43 1.57 -9.46
CA VAL A 457 7.98 1.79 -9.56
C VAL A 457 7.28 0.62 -10.25
N LEU A 458 7.90 0.04 -11.29
CA LEU A 458 7.43 -1.19 -11.93
C LEU A 458 7.32 -2.34 -10.93
N LEU A 459 8.27 -2.46 -10.00
CA LEU A 459 8.28 -3.55 -9.02
C LEU A 459 7.43 -3.26 -7.78
N VAL A 460 7.22 -1.98 -7.44
CA VAL A 460 6.30 -1.53 -6.39
C VAL A 460 4.84 -1.85 -6.73
N SER A 461 4.51 -1.98 -8.02
CA SER A 461 3.14 -2.02 -8.51
C SER A 461 2.25 -2.95 -7.67
N ILE A 462 2.70 -4.14 -7.29
CA ILE A 462 1.85 -5.12 -6.58
C ILE A 462 2.09 -5.23 -5.07
N ILE A 463 2.90 -4.35 -4.45
CA ILE A 463 3.32 -4.50 -3.04
C ILE A 463 2.14 -4.51 -2.06
N ASN A 464 1.05 -3.81 -2.38
CA ASN A 464 -0.15 -3.76 -1.54
C ASN A 464 -1.15 -4.90 -1.83
N MET A 465 -0.83 -5.83 -2.74
CA MET A 465 -1.67 -6.97 -3.10
C MET A 465 -1.09 -8.26 -2.52
N PRO A 466 -1.82 -8.99 -1.65
CA PRO A 466 -3.04 -8.61 -0.92
C PRO A 466 -2.77 -7.62 0.24
N PRO A 467 -3.79 -6.93 0.81
CA PRO A 467 -5.23 -7.11 0.62
C PRO A 467 -5.83 -6.42 -0.60
N ALA A 468 -5.07 -5.57 -1.30
CA ALA A 468 -5.57 -4.98 -2.53
C ALA A 468 -5.82 -6.06 -3.59
N THR A 469 -6.86 -5.87 -4.38
CA THR A 469 -7.32 -6.85 -5.37
C THR A 469 -7.20 -6.30 -6.79
N SER A 470 -7.34 -7.17 -7.78
CA SER A 470 -7.18 -6.81 -9.19
C SER A 470 -8.13 -5.69 -9.64
N VAL A 471 -9.35 -5.64 -9.08
CA VAL A 471 -10.30 -4.57 -9.41
C VAL A 471 -9.83 -3.19 -8.95
N ASN A 472 -9.17 -3.09 -7.79
CA ASN A 472 -8.60 -1.84 -7.31
C ASN A 472 -7.58 -1.29 -8.32
N TYR A 473 -6.71 -2.18 -8.81
CA TYR A 473 -5.65 -1.85 -9.76
C TYR A 473 -6.16 -1.50 -11.15
N ASN A 474 -7.03 -2.34 -11.72
CA ASN A 474 -7.62 -2.08 -13.04
C ASN A 474 -8.34 -0.72 -13.07
N SER A 475 -9.11 -0.42 -12.02
CA SER A 475 -9.89 0.81 -11.92
C SER A 475 -8.98 2.03 -11.72
N TRP A 476 -7.98 1.92 -10.85
CA TRP A 476 -6.98 2.98 -10.65
C TRP A 476 -6.22 3.30 -11.95
N ILE A 477 -5.76 2.28 -12.68
CA ILE A 477 -5.05 2.46 -13.97
C ILE A 477 -5.96 3.12 -15.00
N LEU A 478 -7.23 2.71 -15.09
CA LEU A 478 -8.19 3.26 -16.04
C LEU A 478 -8.44 4.76 -15.79
N ILE A 479 -8.70 5.14 -14.53
CA ILE A 479 -8.91 6.55 -14.16
C ILE A 479 -7.61 7.35 -14.31
N GLY A 480 -6.47 6.78 -13.94
CA GLY A 480 -5.15 7.40 -14.12
C GLY A 480 -4.83 7.65 -15.61
N PHE A 481 -5.24 6.75 -16.51
CA PHE A 481 -5.13 6.96 -17.96
C PHE A 481 -6.10 8.02 -18.48
N ALA A 482 -7.37 7.96 -18.06
CA ALA A 482 -8.38 8.92 -18.46
C ALA A 482 -8.01 10.35 -18.04
N SER A 483 -7.52 10.54 -16.82
CA SER A 483 -7.08 11.87 -16.36
C SER A 483 -5.69 12.24 -16.87
N GLY A 484 -4.67 11.42 -16.58
CA GLY A 484 -3.27 11.75 -16.82
C GLY A 484 -2.84 11.74 -18.28
N PHE A 485 -3.52 10.98 -19.14
CA PHE A 485 -3.23 10.96 -20.58
C PHE A 485 -4.31 11.65 -21.42
N VAL A 486 -5.58 11.24 -21.30
CA VAL A 486 -6.65 11.74 -22.16
C VAL A 486 -7.01 13.18 -21.80
N ALA A 487 -7.39 13.45 -20.55
CA ALA A 487 -7.78 14.79 -20.13
C ALA A 487 -6.60 15.78 -20.21
N PHE A 488 -5.39 15.35 -19.82
CA PHE A 488 -4.19 16.17 -19.95
C PHE A 488 -3.86 16.55 -21.42
N LYS A 489 -4.07 15.64 -22.37
CA LYS A 489 -3.74 15.85 -23.79
C LYS A 489 -4.81 16.65 -24.54
N TYR A 490 -6.08 16.35 -24.32
CA TYR A 490 -7.19 16.94 -25.08
C TYR A 490 -7.86 18.13 -24.36
N TYR A 491 -7.77 18.21 -23.03
CA TYR A 491 -8.48 19.20 -22.20
C TYR A 491 -7.56 19.84 -21.14
N ARG A 492 -6.36 20.26 -21.56
CA ARG A 492 -5.28 20.71 -20.67
C ARG A 492 -5.68 21.82 -19.70
N ASP A 493 -6.42 22.82 -20.15
CA ASP A 493 -6.85 23.96 -19.30
C ASP A 493 -7.84 23.54 -18.21
N LEU A 494 -8.72 22.58 -18.53
CA LEU A 494 -9.67 22.03 -17.56
C LEU A 494 -8.93 21.19 -16.52
N TRP A 495 -8.01 20.34 -16.99
CA TRP A 495 -7.21 19.45 -16.16
C TRP A 495 -6.36 20.25 -15.16
N SER A 496 -5.57 21.23 -15.62
CA SER A 496 -4.68 21.99 -14.74
C SER A 496 -5.41 22.78 -13.66
N ARG A 497 -6.65 23.21 -13.94
CA ARG A 497 -7.46 24.01 -13.00
C ARG A 497 -8.24 23.17 -12.01
N HIS A 498 -8.79 22.03 -12.43
CA HIS A 498 -9.80 21.30 -11.66
C HIS A 498 -9.38 19.89 -11.22
N ASN A 499 -8.38 19.26 -11.83
CA ASN A 499 -8.05 17.85 -11.57
C ASN A 499 -7.75 17.57 -10.09
N TYR A 500 -6.87 18.36 -9.47
CA TYR A 500 -6.54 18.20 -8.06
C TYR A 500 -7.67 18.60 -7.11
N VAL A 501 -8.47 19.59 -7.51
CA VAL A 501 -9.66 19.99 -6.75
C VAL A 501 -10.72 18.89 -6.77
N LEU A 502 -10.88 18.22 -7.91
CA LEU A 502 -11.75 17.06 -8.07
C LEU A 502 -11.30 15.91 -7.18
N SER A 503 -10.00 15.60 -7.16
CA SER A 503 -9.44 14.58 -6.26
C SER A 503 -9.80 14.85 -4.81
N GLY A 504 -9.49 16.05 -4.30
CA GLY A 504 -9.79 16.40 -2.92
C GLY A 504 -11.28 16.40 -2.60
N ALA A 505 -12.13 16.77 -3.56
CA ALA A 505 -13.59 16.74 -3.39
C ALA A 505 -14.14 15.31 -3.33
N LEU A 506 -13.60 14.39 -4.15
CA LEU A 506 -13.98 12.99 -4.14
C LEU A 506 -13.54 12.29 -2.84
N ASP A 507 -12.32 12.55 -2.37
CA ASP A 507 -11.81 12.01 -1.11
C ASP A 507 -12.62 12.51 0.09
N ALA A 508 -12.92 13.82 0.13
CA ALA A 508 -13.74 14.40 1.19
C ALA A 508 -15.17 13.85 1.16
N GLY A 509 -15.83 13.84 -0.01
CA GLY A 509 -17.20 13.35 -0.14
C GLY A 509 -17.36 11.89 0.30
N LEU A 510 -16.40 11.05 -0.11
CA LEU A 510 -16.28 9.66 0.35
C LEU A 510 -16.13 9.56 1.86
N ALA A 511 -15.19 10.29 2.47
CA ALA A 511 -14.91 10.21 3.89
C ALA A 511 -16.13 10.60 4.75
N PHE A 512 -16.78 11.73 4.43
CA PHE A 512 -17.96 12.17 5.18
C PHE A 512 -19.16 11.23 5.01
N MET A 513 -19.41 10.74 3.79
CA MET A 513 -20.49 9.80 3.56
C MET A 513 -20.21 8.43 4.20
N GLY A 514 -18.96 7.96 4.19
CA GLY A 514 -18.56 6.72 4.86
C GLY A 514 -18.81 6.75 6.36
N VAL A 515 -18.42 7.85 7.03
CA VAL A 515 -18.73 8.04 8.47
C VAL A 515 -20.24 8.10 8.70
N PHE A 516 -20.98 8.76 7.82
CA PHE A 516 -22.44 8.84 7.92
C PHE A 516 -23.09 7.44 7.80
N LEU A 517 -22.74 6.66 6.76
CA LEU A 517 -23.24 5.29 6.59
C LEU A 517 -22.87 4.41 7.79
N TYR A 518 -21.65 4.54 8.30
CA TYR A 518 -21.21 3.80 9.46
C TYR A 518 -22.06 4.11 10.70
N LEU A 519 -22.22 5.38 11.06
CA LEU A 519 -22.95 5.78 12.26
C LEU A 519 -24.45 5.47 12.21
N PHE A 520 -25.08 5.61 11.04
CA PHE A 520 -26.54 5.45 10.93
C PHE A 520 -27.00 4.05 10.52
N LEU A 521 -26.17 3.28 9.81
CA LEU A 521 -26.56 1.97 9.26
C LEU A 521 -25.61 0.85 9.73
N GLY A 522 -24.30 1.11 9.69
CA GLY A 522 -23.27 0.14 10.05
C GLY A 522 -23.33 -0.31 11.51
N MET A 523 -23.47 0.63 12.46
CA MET A 523 -23.56 0.33 13.89
C MET A 523 -24.85 -0.39 14.28
N GLU A 524 -25.97 -0.09 13.62
CA GLU A 524 -27.28 -0.73 13.88
C GLU A 524 -27.43 -2.06 13.12
N HIS A 525 -26.37 -2.52 12.44
CA HIS A 525 -26.35 -3.74 11.61
C HIS A 525 -27.48 -3.80 10.57
N ILE A 526 -27.97 -2.64 10.11
CA ILE A 526 -29.02 -2.57 9.10
C ILE A 526 -28.37 -2.87 7.76
N LYS A 527 -28.75 -3.99 7.15
CA LYS A 527 -28.29 -4.40 5.81
C LYS A 527 -29.47 -4.60 4.88
N LEU A 528 -29.24 -4.28 3.61
CA LEU A 528 -30.20 -4.56 2.54
C LEU A 528 -29.69 -5.76 1.75
N ASP A 529 -30.41 -6.88 1.81
CA ASP A 529 -30.08 -8.10 1.06
C ASP A 529 -30.93 -8.17 -0.22
N TRP A 530 -30.30 -7.97 -1.37
CA TRP A 530 -30.92 -8.07 -2.69
C TRP A 530 -29.85 -8.32 -3.77
N TRP A 531 -30.22 -8.35 -5.05
CA TRP A 531 -29.29 -8.69 -6.14
C TRP A 531 -28.08 -7.75 -6.28
N GLY A 532 -28.17 -6.53 -5.74
CA GLY A 532 -27.09 -5.55 -5.71
C GLY A 532 -26.09 -5.73 -4.56
N SER A 533 -26.36 -6.63 -3.60
CA SER A 533 -25.57 -6.82 -2.38
C SER A 533 -24.35 -7.72 -2.57
N GLU A 534 -24.37 -8.63 -3.55
CA GLU A 534 -23.22 -9.47 -3.87
C GLU A 534 -22.16 -8.65 -4.62
N THR A 535 -20.98 -8.51 -4.03
CA THR A 535 -19.91 -7.65 -4.54
C THR A 535 -19.33 -8.15 -5.86
N ASP A 536 -18.91 -9.42 -5.94
CA ASP A 536 -18.18 -9.96 -7.12
C ASP A 536 -18.98 -11.00 -7.92
N GLY A 537 -19.84 -11.79 -7.26
CA GLY A 537 -20.65 -12.83 -7.91
C GLY A 537 -19.85 -14.01 -8.50
N CYS A 538 -18.59 -14.19 -8.09
CA CYS A 538 -17.66 -15.23 -8.57
C CYS A 538 -17.30 -16.23 -7.45
N SER A 539 -18.23 -17.06 -7.00
CA SER A 539 -18.01 -17.96 -5.85
C SER A 539 -16.96 -19.06 -6.09
N LEU A 540 -16.69 -19.43 -7.34
CA LEU A 540 -15.74 -20.48 -7.72
C LEU A 540 -14.33 -19.94 -7.99
N ALA A 541 -14.11 -18.62 -7.95
CA ALA A 541 -12.80 -18.03 -8.23
C ALA A 541 -11.73 -18.44 -7.21
N SER A 542 -12.14 -18.70 -5.96
CA SER A 542 -11.26 -19.17 -4.90
C SER A 542 -11.03 -20.69 -4.91
N CYS A 543 -11.58 -21.43 -5.88
CA CYS A 543 -11.40 -22.87 -5.93
C CYS A 543 -10.02 -23.28 -6.47
N PRO A 544 -9.40 -24.34 -5.96
CA PRO A 544 -8.20 -24.91 -6.56
C PRO A 544 -8.52 -25.64 -7.87
N SER A 545 -7.50 -25.89 -8.70
CA SER A 545 -7.65 -26.57 -10.00
C SER A 545 -6.95 -27.93 -10.10
N ALA A 546 -6.25 -28.36 -9.05
CA ALA A 546 -5.60 -29.66 -8.98
C ALA A 546 -6.62 -30.81 -8.80
N GLN A 547 -6.38 -31.93 -9.48
CA GLN A 547 -7.21 -33.14 -9.37
C GLN A 547 -7.11 -33.76 -7.98
N GLY A 548 -8.27 -34.20 -7.45
CA GLY A 548 -8.36 -34.88 -6.16
C GLY A 548 -8.28 -33.98 -4.92
N ILE A 549 -8.18 -32.66 -5.08
CA ILE A 549 -8.26 -31.70 -3.98
C ILE A 549 -9.73 -31.37 -3.69
N VAL A 550 -10.17 -31.64 -2.46
CA VAL A 550 -11.55 -31.40 -2.02
C VAL A 550 -11.57 -30.19 -1.09
N VAL A 551 -12.09 -29.07 -1.59
CA VAL A 551 -12.35 -27.86 -0.81
C VAL A 551 -13.86 -27.63 -0.73
N LYS A 552 -14.35 -27.27 0.46
CA LYS A 552 -15.78 -27.03 0.71
C LYS A 552 -16.29 -25.93 -0.23
N GLY A 553 -17.35 -26.22 -0.99
CA GLY A 553 -17.96 -25.27 -1.92
C GLY A 553 -17.38 -25.29 -3.35
N CYS A 554 -16.35 -26.11 -3.60
CA CYS A 554 -15.71 -26.24 -4.91
C CYS A 554 -16.08 -27.57 -5.59
N PRO A 555 -16.25 -27.59 -6.92
CA PRO A 555 -16.38 -28.82 -7.66
C PRO A 555 -15.05 -29.60 -7.61
N VAL A 556 -15.14 -30.92 -7.46
CA VAL A 556 -13.96 -31.80 -7.54
C VAL A 556 -13.60 -31.96 -9.02
N VAL A 557 -12.35 -31.64 -9.38
CA VAL A 557 -11.79 -31.74 -10.74
C VAL A 557 -11.28 -33.14 -11.04
#